data_AF-A0A7L1YYF2-F1
#
_entry.id   AF-A0A7L1YYF2-F1
#
_cell.length_a   1.000
_cell.length_b   1.000
_cell.length_c   1.000
_cell.angle_alpha   90.00
_cell.angle_beta   90.00
_cell.angle_gamma   90.00
#
_symmetry.space_group_name_H-M   'P 1'
#
loop_
_entity.id
_entity.type
_entity.pdbx_description
1 polymer ?
#
loop_
_entity_poly.entity_id
_entity_poly.type
_entity_poly.pdbx_seq_one_letter_code
_entity_poly.pdbx_strand_id
1 'polypeptide(L)'
;LDLSNCSLHDVPPELAEATTAIVLDLSENPLTTLPNKSFLGFTYLQLLAVPPALECPGGSDAWQEVTVSGSSRLCHGQRNPCNVSAELAWPCPENSVCAPDGPGLVQCLCDSTFHGYKCLREGTFPVLLFSGILGTATVSLSLLLWGTQRRKAKTP
;
A
#
# COMPACT_ATOMS: atom_id res chain seq x y z
N LEU A 1 -12.71 8.51 -13.19
CA LEU A 1 -11.52 9.00 -13.90
C LEU A 1 -11.61 8.46 -15.31
N ASP A 2 -11.86 9.35 -16.27
CA ASP A 2 -11.96 8.97 -17.68
C ASP A 2 -10.64 9.32 -18.37
N LEU A 3 -9.95 8.29 -18.86
CA LEU A 3 -8.72 8.38 -19.65
C LEU A 3 -8.93 7.66 -20.98
N SER A 4 -10.18 7.53 -21.44
CA SER A 4 -10.48 6.92 -22.73
C SER A 4 -9.89 7.74 -23.87
N ASN A 5 -9.45 7.06 -24.94
CA ASN A 5 -8.94 7.69 -26.17
C ASN A 5 -7.87 8.79 -25.96
N CYS A 6 -6.95 8.56 -25.02
CA CYS A 6 -5.88 9.48 -24.67
C CYS A 6 -4.55 9.14 -25.37
N SER A 7 -4.56 8.21 -26.34
CA SER A 7 -3.36 7.70 -27.02
C SER A 7 -2.32 7.09 -26.06
N LEU A 8 -2.77 6.51 -24.94
CA LEU A 8 -1.90 5.88 -23.95
C LEU A 8 -1.35 4.54 -24.47
N HIS A 9 -0.03 4.43 -24.54
CA HIS A 9 0.67 3.19 -24.90
C HIS A 9 0.97 2.30 -23.69
N ASP A 10 1.09 2.91 -22.52
CA ASP A 10 1.32 2.27 -21.23
C ASP A 10 0.42 2.92 -20.16
N VAL A 11 0.18 2.19 -19.07
CA VAL A 11 -0.54 2.74 -17.91
C VAL A 11 0.37 3.75 -17.19
N PRO A 12 0.01 5.04 -17.08
CA PRO A 12 0.88 6.05 -16.52
C PRO A 12 1.15 5.79 -15.03
N PRO A 13 2.38 5.97 -14.53
CA PRO A 13 2.71 5.73 -13.13
C PRO A 13 1.93 6.66 -12.17
N GLU A 14 1.56 7.86 -12.62
CA GLU A 14 0.75 8.83 -11.87
C GLU A 14 -0.66 8.30 -11.58
N LEU A 15 -1.14 7.29 -12.32
CA LEU A 15 -2.40 6.63 -12.02
C LEU A 15 -2.40 6.02 -10.61
N ALA A 16 -1.24 5.66 -10.06
CA ALA A 16 -1.10 5.17 -8.69
C ALA A 16 -1.57 6.17 -7.62
N GLU A 17 -1.75 7.45 -7.94
CA GLU A 17 -2.30 8.45 -7.01
C GLU A 17 -3.83 8.42 -6.95
N ALA A 18 -4.49 7.79 -7.92
CA ALA A 18 -5.95 7.76 -8.06
C ALA A 18 -6.62 6.55 -7.39
N THR A 19 -6.04 6.01 -6.30
CA THR A 19 -6.51 4.78 -5.62
C THR A 19 -7.95 4.84 -5.10
N THR A 20 -8.50 6.03 -4.93
CA THR A 20 -9.90 6.27 -4.53
C THR A 20 -10.89 6.26 -5.70
N ALA A 21 -10.42 6.05 -6.93
CA ALA A 21 -11.28 5.98 -8.10
C ALA A 21 -12.27 4.82 -8.00
N ILE A 22 -13.55 5.13 -8.18
CA ILE A 22 -14.64 4.14 -8.23
C ILE A 22 -14.88 3.68 -9.68
N VAL A 23 -14.70 4.59 -10.63
CA VAL A 23 -14.82 4.33 -12.07
C VAL A 23 -13.54 4.76 -12.75
N LEU A 24 -12.95 3.88 -13.54
CA LEU A 24 -11.77 4.13 -14.34
C LEU A 24 -12.00 3.65 -15.77
N ASP A 25 -11.83 4.55 -16.73
CA ASP A 25 -11.95 4.22 -18.15
C ASP A 25 -10.59 4.36 -18.84
N LEU A 26 -10.04 3.25 -19.34
CA LEU A 26 -8.82 3.16 -20.14
C LEU A 26 -9.12 2.69 -21.57
N SER A 27 -10.40 2.60 -21.96
CA SER A 27 -10.83 2.13 -23.27
C SER A 27 -10.29 3.02 -24.39
N GLU A 28 -10.33 2.51 -25.62
CA GLU A 28 -9.89 3.25 -26.83
C GLU A 28 -8.42 3.74 -26.78
N ASN A 29 -7.58 3.16 -25.92
CA ASN A 29 -6.15 3.41 -25.91
C ASN A 29 -5.38 2.25 -26.55
N PRO A 30 -4.24 2.51 -27.20
CA PRO A 30 -3.36 1.48 -27.77
C PRO A 30 -2.53 0.73 -26.71
N LEU A 31 -3.13 0.40 -25.57
CA LEU A 31 -2.50 -0.36 -24.50
C LEU A 31 -2.34 -1.82 -24.92
N THR A 32 -1.15 -2.38 -24.66
CA THR A 32 -0.85 -3.78 -24.98
C THR A 32 -0.82 -4.69 -23.75
N THR A 33 -0.63 -4.11 -22.56
CA THR A 33 -0.57 -4.84 -21.29
C THR A 33 -1.16 -3.99 -20.16
N LEU A 34 -1.65 -4.67 -19.12
CA LEU A 34 -2.08 -4.06 -17.85
C LEU A 34 -1.30 -4.72 -16.71
N PRO A 35 -0.17 -4.14 -16.28
CA PRO A 35 0.59 -4.70 -15.18
C PRO A 35 -0.23 -4.61 -13.89
N ASN A 36 -0.40 -5.72 -13.17
CA ASN A 36 -1.13 -5.73 -11.89
C ASN A 36 -0.62 -4.66 -10.91
N LYS A 37 0.69 -4.37 -10.93
CA LYS A 37 1.31 -3.34 -10.07
C LYS A 37 0.76 -1.93 -10.30
N SER A 38 0.28 -1.61 -11.50
CA SER A 38 -0.32 -0.32 -11.81
C SER A 38 -1.67 -0.10 -11.11
N PHE A 39 -2.27 -1.17 -10.60
CA PHE A 39 -3.55 -1.16 -9.90
C PHE A 39 -3.39 -1.44 -8.39
N LEU A 40 -2.17 -1.35 -7.85
CA LEU A 40 -1.94 -1.41 -6.41
C LEU A 40 -2.71 -0.28 -5.71
N GLY A 41 -3.37 -0.63 -4.59
CA GLY A 41 -4.17 0.30 -3.80
C GLY A 41 -5.55 0.65 -4.38
N PHE A 42 -5.89 0.24 -5.61
CA PHE A 42 -7.23 0.43 -6.18
C PHE A 42 -8.23 -0.56 -5.56
N THR A 43 -8.68 -0.27 -4.35
CA THR A 43 -9.55 -1.17 -3.56
C THR A 43 -11.04 -0.84 -3.68
N TYR A 44 -11.39 0.23 -4.41
CA TYR A 44 -12.75 0.76 -4.54
C TYR A 44 -13.29 0.75 -5.97
N LEU A 45 -12.62 0.09 -6.92
CA LEU A 45 -13.07 0.09 -8.32
C LEU A 45 -14.37 -0.70 -8.46
N GLN A 46 -15.45 0.00 -8.79
CA GLN A 46 -16.72 -0.61 -9.14
C GLN A 46 -16.82 -0.89 -10.64
N LEU A 47 -16.20 -0.05 -11.47
CA LEU A 47 -16.17 -0.21 -12.92
C LEU A 47 -14.79 0.15 -13.46
N LEU A 48 -14.20 -0.78 -14.20
CA LEU A 48 -12.99 -0.58 -14.98
C LEU A 48 -13.25 -0.96 -16.43
N ALA A 49 -13.12 0.01 -17.34
CA ALA A 49 -13.18 -0.24 -18.78
C ALA A 49 -11.76 -0.28 -19.35
N VAL A 50 -11.46 -1.33 -20.12
CA VAL A 50 -10.15 -1.53 -20.75
C VAL A 50 -10.31 -1.90 -22.23
N PRO A 51 -9.26 -1.78 -23.05
CA PRO A 51 -9.30 -2.27 -24.42
C PRO A 51 -9.71 -3.74 -24.49
N PRO A 52 -10.46 -4.17 -25.52
CA PRO A 52 -11.20 -5.43 -25.53
C PRO A 52 -10.27 -6.66 -25.58
N ALA A 53 -9.07 -6.48 -26.14
CA ALA A 53 -8.02 -7.49 -26.20
C ALA A 53 -7.33 -7.74 -24.85
N LEU A 54 -7.46 -6.84 -23.88
CA LEU A 54 -6.82 -6.95 -22.57
C LEU A 54 -7.75 -7.63 -21.57
N GLU A 55 -7.16 -8.43 -20.68
CA GLU A 55 -7.86 -9.02 -19.55
C GLU A 55 -8.01 -8.00 -18.41
N CYS A 56 -9.03 -8.19 -17.59
CA CYS A 56 -9.18 -7.40 -16.37
C CYS A 56 -7.99 -7.66 -15.42
N PRO A 57 -7.46 -6.62 -14.74
CA PRO A 57 -6.45 -6.81 -13.70
C PRO A 57 -6.96 -7.77 -12.63
N GLY A 58 -6.10 -8.69 -12.19
CA GLY A 58 -6.49 -9.77 -11.27
C GLY A 58 -7.29 -10.92 -11.90
N GLY A 59 -7.53 -10.89 -13.22
CA GLY A 59 -8.31 -11.90 -13.94
C GLY A 59 -9.81 -11.79 -13.69
N SER A 60 -10.59 -12.73 -14.25
CA SER A 60 -12.05 -12.75 -14.09
C SER A 60 -12.51 -12.90 -12.64
N ASP A 61 -11.72 -13.61 -11.82
CA ASP A 61 -12.09 -13.95 -10.45
C ASP A 61 -12.00 -12.74 -9.49
N ALA A 62 -11.27 -11.70 -9.90
CA ALA A 62 -11.20 -10.44 -9.15
C ALA A 62 -12.46 -9.57 -9.28
N TRP A 63 -13.40 -9.93 -10.16
CA TRP A 63 -14.56 -9.12 -10.50
C TRP A 63 -15.87 -9.92 -10.37
N GLN A 64 -16.96 -9.23 -10.09
CA GLN A 64 -18.29 -9.85 -10.01
C GLN A 64 -18.75 -10.29 -11.39
N GLU A 65 -18.51 -9.44 -12.38
CA GLU A 65 -18.91 -9.63 -13.76
C GLU A 65 -17.86 -9.02 -14.69
N VAL A 66 -17.52 -9.76 -15.76
CA VAL A 66 -16.68 -9.28 -16.85
C VAL A 66 -17.44 -9.45 -18.15
N THR A 67 -17.67 -8.34 -18.85
CA THR A 67 -18.37 -8.33 -20.14
C THR A 67 -17.51 -7.66 -21.20
N VAL A 68 -17.72 -8.03 -22.46
CA VAL A 68 -17.14 -7.32 -23.60
C VAL A 68 -18.28 -6.60 -24.30
N SER A 69 -18.23 -5.27 -24.28
CA SER A 69 -19.25 -4.40 -24.86
C SER A 69 -18.62 -3.49 -25.91
N GLY A 70 -18.96 -3.73 -27.18
CA GLY A 70 -18.45 -2.96 -28.31
C GLY A 70 -16.92 -2.99 -28.40
N SER A 71 -16.30 -1.82 -28.20
CA SER A 71 -14.85 -1.58 -28.26
C SER A 71 -14.16 -1.68 -26.89
N SER A 72 -14.82 -2.19 -25.85
CA SER A 72 -14.25 -2.26 -24.50
C SER A 72 -14.57 -3.57 -23.80
N ARG A 73 -13.67 -3.97 -22.90
CA ARG A 73 -13.95 -4.96 -21.87
C ARG A 73 -14.26 -4.21 -20.58
N LEU A 74 -15.39 -4.56 -19.95
CA LEU A 74 -15.89 -3.97 -18.73
C LEU A 74 -15.71 -4.95 -17.58
N CYS A 75 -14.99 -4.53 -16.55
CA CYS A 75 -14.78 -5.25 -15.31
C CYS A 75 -15.62 -4.58 -14.24
N HIS A 76 -16.65 -5.27 -13.75
CA HIS A 76 -17.66 -4.70 -12.84
C HIS A 76 -17.66 -5.41 -11.48
N GLY A 77 -17.76 -4.61 -10.42
CA GLY A 77 -17.84 -5.06 -9.03
C GLY A 77 -16.60 -5.79 -8.56
N GLN A 78 -15.54 -5.07 -8.20
CA GLN A 78 -14.34 -5.67 -7.63
C GLN A 78 -14.69 -6.52 -6.41
N ARG A 79 -14.25 -7.78 -6.41
CA ARG A 79 -14.42 -8.69 -5.28
C ARG A 79 -13.34 -8.46 -4.24
N ASN A 80 -13.68 -8.64 -2.97
CA ASN A 80 -12.67 -8.65 -1.91
C ASN A 80 -11.93 -10.00 -1.90
N PRO A 81 -10.62 -10.04 -2.23
CA PRO A 81 -9.85 -11.27 -2.26
C PRO A 81 -9.62 -11.88 -0.87
N CYS A 82 -9.86 -11.14 0.22
CA CYS A 82 -9.79 -11.68 1.57
C CYS A 82 -11.07 -12.42 2.00
N ASN A 83 -12.15 -12.36 1.21
CA ASN A 83 -13.43 -13.00 1.54
C ASN A 83 -13.48 -14.47 1.06
N VAL A 84 -12.35 -15.17 1.14
CA VAL A 84 -12.20 -16.58 0.73
C VAL A 84 -12.37 -17.48 1.94
N SER A 85 -12.96 -18.66 1.74
CA SER A 85 -13.14 -19.69 2.77
C SER A 85 -11.86 -19.93 3.58
N ALA A 86 -12.00 -20.08 4.90
CA ALA A 86 -10.89 -20.15 5.86
C ALA A 86 -9.81 -21.21 5.58
N GLU A 87 -10.06 -22.21 4.74
CA GLU A 87 -9.08 -23.24 4.35
C GLU A 87 -7.99 -22.73 3.39
N LEU A 88 -8.21 -21.59 2.74
CA LEU A 88 -7.23 -20.87 1.90
C LEU A 88 -6.89 -19.51 2.53
N ALA A 89 -7.01 -19.37 3.85
CA ALA A 89 -6.63 -18.15 4.56
C ALA A 89 -5.22 -17.77 4.10
N TRP A 90 -5.14 -16.62 3.42
CA TRP A 90 -3.88 -16.10 2.91
C TRP A 90 -2.84 -16.16 4.02
N PRO A 91 -1.59 -16.60 3.75
CA PRO A 91 -0.61 -16.87 4.80
C PRO A 91 -0.02 -15.56 5.32
N CYS A 92 -0.88 -14.72 5.88
CA CYS A 92 -0.50 -13.57 6.64
C CYS A 92 0.20 -14.05 7.93
N PRO A 93 1.31 -13.41 8.33
CA PRO A 93 2.00 -13.76 9.55
C PRO A 93 1.09 -13.60 10.78
N GLU A 94 1.53 -14.17 11.90
CA GLU A 94 0.85 -13.98 13.18
C GLU A 94 0.65 -12.48 13.49
N ASN A 95 -0.48 -12.15 14.13
CA ASN A 95 -0.86 -10.76 14.46
C ASN A 95 -1.07 -9.84 13.24
N SER A 96 -1.39 -10.41 12.09
CA SER A 96 -1.76 -9.65 10.90
C SER A 96 -3.05 -10.19 10.27
N VAL A 97 -3.75 -9.30 9.59
CA VAL A 97 -5.03 -9.54 8.94
C VAL A 97 -4.90 -9.29 7.44
N CYS A 98 -5.60 -10.10 6.64
CA CYS A 98 -5.69 -9.88 5.21
C CYS A 98 -6.44 -8.57 4.93
N ALA A 99 -5.90 -7.76 4.03
CA ALA A 99 -6.55 -6.60 3.47
C ALA A 99 -6.42 -6.60 1.94
N PRO A 100 -7.42 -6.08 1.21
CA PRO A 100 -7.31 -5.90 -0.23
C PRO A 100 -6.24 -4.86 -0.59
N ASP A 101 -5.58 -5.03 -1.73
CA ASP A 101 -4.57 -4.09 -2.24
C ASP A 101 -4.69 -3.83 -3.76
N GLY A 102 -5.89 -4.05 -4.31
CA GLY A 102 -6.15 -3.92 -5.75
C GLY A 102 -6.97 -5.09 -6.30
N PRO A 103 -7.33 -5.08 -7.58
CA PRO A 103 -8.06 -6.19 -8.21
C PRO A 103 -7.24 -7.49 -8.17
N GLY A 104 -7.71 -8.47 -7.38
CA GLY A 104 -7.01 -9.75 -7.17
C GLY A 104 -5.71 -9.64 -6.36
N LEU A 105 -5.45 -8.49 -5.73
CA LEU A 105 -4.25 -8.23 -4.93
C LEU A 105 -4.60 -8.12 -3.45
N VAL A 106 -3.68 -8.60 -2.62
CA VAL A 106 -3.81 -8.63 -1.16
C VAL A 106 -2.56 -8.08 -0.50
N GLN A 107 -2.73 -7.59 0.72
CA GLN A 107 -1.66 -7.24 1.64
C GLN A 107 -2.00 -7.74 3.04
N CYS A 108 -0.98 -7.89 3.89
CA CYS A 108 -1.17 -8.24 5.29
C CYS A 108 -0.89 -6.99 6.13
N LEU A 109 -1.92 -6.49 6.80
CA LEU A 109 -1.82 -5.36 7.71
C LEU A 109 -1.75 -5.88 9.14
N CYS A 110 -1.01 -5.20 10.01
CA CYS A 110 -1.00 -5.59 11.41
C CYS A 110 -2.39 -5.43 12.01
N ASP A 111 -2.74 -6.35 12.90
CA ASP A 111 -3.92 -6.18 13.75
C ASP A 111 -3.77 -4.91 14.60
N SER A 112 -4.89 -4.34 15.02
CA SER A 112 -5.01 -3.00 15.60
C SER A 112 -4.04 -2.68 16.75
N THR A 113 -3.61 -3.68 17.52
CA THR A 113 -2.67 -3.51 18.64
C THR A 113 -1.21 -3.73 18.26
N PHE A 114 -0.95 -4.30 17.08
CA PHE A 114 0.37 -4.67 16.61
C PHE A 114 0.91 -3.71 15.54
N HIS A 115 2.22 -3.57 15.49
CA HIS A 115 2.89 -2.70 14.53
C HIS A 115 4.34 -3.12 14.28
N GLY A 116 5.00 -2.42 13.36
CA GLY A 116 6.39 -2.64 13.01
C GLY A 116 6.59 -3.79 12.01
N TYR A 117 7.85 -4.14 11.78
CA TYR A 117 8.20 -5.22 10.86
C TYR A 117 7.60 -6.55 11.34
N LYS A 118 6.81 -7.20 10.46
CA LYS A 118 6.11 -8.47 10.73
C LYS A 118 5.16 -8.43 11.94
N CYS A 119 4.68 -7.25 12.35
CA CYS A 119 3.70 -7.12 13.44
C CYS A 119 4.19 -7.71 14.78
N LEU A 120 5.49 -7.60 15.05
CA LEU A 120 6.13 -8.18 16.25
C LEU A 120 6.07 -7.27 17.48
N ARG A 121 5.62 -6.02 17.34
CA ARG A 121 5.55 -5.06 18.45
C ARG A 121 4.11 -4.79 18.79
N GLU A 122 3.78 -4.81 20.08
CA GLU A 122 2.44 -4.55 20.58
C GLU A 122 2.42 -3.22 21.35
N GLY A 123 1.30 -2.50 21.28
CA GLY A 123 1.08 -1.26 22.02
C GLY A 123 1.84 -0.06 21.47
N THR A 124 2.06 0.95 22.30
CA THR A 124 2.70 2.22 21.89
C THR A 124 4.15 2.28 22.33
N PHE A 125 5.02 2.88 21.52
CA PHE A 125 6.41 3.12 21.91
C PHE A 125 6.48 4.06 23.14
N PRO A 126 7.20 3.70 24.23
CA PRO A 126 7.26 4.48 25.46
C PRO A 126 8.20 5.69 25.33
N VAL A 127 7.76 6.69 24.57
CA VAL A 127 8.55 7.88 24.19
C VAL A 127 9.18 8.56 25.41
N LEU A 128 8.41 8.74 26.49
CA LEU A 128 8.88 9.44 27.70
C LEU A 128 10.02 8.71 28.40
N LEU A 129 9.95 7.38 28.47
CA LEU A 129 10.98 6.58 29.11
C LEU A 129 12.27 6.64 28.28
N PHE A 130 12.16 6.50 26.96
CA PHE A 130 13.29 6.54 26.06
C PHE A 130 13.95 7.93 26.03
N SER A 131 13.15 9.00 25.88
CA SER A 131 13.66 10.37 25.85
C SER A 131 14.24 10.81 27.19
N GLY A 132 13.67 10.34 28.32
CA GLY A 132 14.21 10.58 29.65
C GLY A 132 15.60 9.96 29.82
N ILE A 133 15.77 8.68 29.47
CA ILE A 133 17.07 8.00 29.55
C ILE A 133 18.10 8.65 28.62
N LEU A 134 17.72 8.92 27.38
CA LEU A 134 18.62 9.55 26.40
C LEU A 134 19.03 10.97 26.85
N GLY A 135 18.06 11.77 27.31
CA GLY A 135 18.29 13.14 27.78
C GLY A 135 19.21 13.18 29.00
N THR A 136 18.96 12.34 30.00
CA THR A 136 19.81 12.25 31.20
C THR A 136 21.24 11.83 30.86
N ALA A 137 21.43 10.78 30.06
CA ALA A 137 22.75 10.33 29.62
C ALA A 137 23.50 11.45 28.87
N THR A 138 22.81 12.17 27.98
CA THR A 138 23.40 13.28 27.21
C THR A 138 23.84 14.41 28.14
N VAL A 139 22.99 14.86 29.06
CA VAL A 139 23.30 15.93 30.02
C VAL A 139 24.48 15.53 30.91
N SER A 140 24.47 14.30 31.44
CA SER A 140 25.58 13.78 32.25
C SER A 140 26.89 13.79 31.49
N LEU A 141 26.90 13.33 30.23
CA LEU A 141 28.10 13.32 29.40
C LEU A 141 28.57 14.76 29.09
N SER A 142 27.65 15.67 28.76
CA SER A 142 27.98 17.08 28.53
C SER A 142 28.59 17.74 29.76
N LEU A 143 28.06 17.48 30.96
CA LEU A 143 28.62 17.99 32.23
C LEU A 143 30.00 17.41 32.52
N LEU A 144 30.21 16.12 32.28
CA LEU A 144 31.52 15.46 32.43
C LEU A 144 32.56 16.03 31.47
N LEU A 145 32.20 16.18 30.20
CA LEU A 145 33.07 16.79 29.18
C LEU A 145 33.38 18.24 29.53
N TRP A 146 32.38 19.02 29.95
CA TRP A 146 32.58 20.39 30.41
C TRP A 146 33.55 20.47 31.60
N GLY A 147 33.35 19.63 32.62
CA GLY A 147 34.18 19.62 33.82
C GLY A 147 35.64 19.21 33.55
N THR A 148 35.84 18.21 32.69
CA THR A 148 37.18 17.71 32.33
C THR A 148 37.91 18.63 31.36
N GLN A 149 37.22 19.17 30.34
CA GLN A 149 37.83 20.07 29.36
C GLN A 149 38.09 21.48 29.92
N ARG A 150 37.16 22.08 30.70
CA ARG A 150 37.43 23.40 31.33
C ARG A 150 38.55 23.35 32.37
N ARG A 151 38.72 22.23 33.08
CA ARG A 151 39.85 22.06 34.01
C ARG A 151 41.20 22.08 33.30
N LYS A 152 41.27 21.70 32.02
CA LYS A 152 42.48 21.77 31.20
C LYS A 152 42.72 23.13 30.53
N ALA A 153 41.73 24.04 30.53
CA ALA A 153 41.85 25.39 29.98
C ALA A 153 42.40 26.43 30.99
N LYS A 154 42.62 26.03 32.26
CA LYS A 154 43.25 26.87 33.30
C LYS A 154 44.67 26.38 33.61
N THR A 155 45.55 26.45 32.63
CA THR A 155 47.01 26.46 32.84
C THR A 155 47.60 27.44 31.81
N PRO A 156 48.14 28.61 32.22
CA PRO A 156 49.05 29.38 31.37
C PRO A 156 50.38 28.63 31.17
#